data_AF-A0A8S4FU50-F1
#
_entry.id   AF-A0A8S4FU50-F1
#
_cell.length_a   1.000
_cell.length_b   1.000
_cell.length_c   1.000
_cell.angle_alpha   90.00
_cell.angle_beta   90.00
_cell.angle_gamma   90.00
#
_symmetry.space_group_name_H-M   'P 1'
#
loop_
_entity.id
_entity.type
_entity.pdbx_description
1 polymer ?
#
loop_
_entity_poly.entity_id
_entity_poly.type
_entity_poly.pdbx_seq_one_letter_code
_entity_poly.pdbx_strand_id
1 'polypeptide(L)'
;MAAPPDPALALEVRMLPRMSAVRGAGARGGAGAARLYGGAGVLVTGGTGFLGRQLLEKLLRACNGIKKIYLLTRVKKGKSMEERLKEQMQDPVSFQSFRKSSPHLAG
;
A
#
# COMPACT_ATOMS: atom_id res chain seq x y z
N MET A 1 41.83 8.40 -1.61
CA MET A 1 40.55 8.48 -2.33
C MET A 1 39.51 7.79 -1.45
N ALA A 2 38.48 8.50 -0.99
CA ALA A 2 37.46 7.89 -0.11
C ALA A 2 36.63 6.87 -0.89
N ALA A 3 36.30 5.73 -0.27
CA ALA A 3 35.44 4.73 -0.88
C ALA A 3 34.06 5.34 -1.21
N PRO A 4 33.43 4.97 -2.34
CA PRO A 4 32.08 5.42 -2.63
C PRO A 4 31.15 5.00 -1.47
N PRO A 5 30.18 5.84 -1.07
CA PRO A 5 29.26 5.50 0.00
C PRO A 5 28.51 4.20 -0.35
N ASP A 6 28.28 3.36 0.66
CA ASP A 6 27.49 2.14 0.53
C ASP A 6 26.20 2.45 -0.27
N PRO A 7 25.91 1.72 -1.38
CA PRO A 7 24.76 1.99 -2.22
C PRO A 7 23.42 1.89 -1.47
N ALA A 8 23.32 1.07 -0.41
CA ALA A 8 22.17 1.02 0.47
C ALA A 8 22.06 2.30 1.32
N LEU A 9 23.17 2.77 1.89
CA LEU A 9 23.19 4.01 2.67
C LEU A 9 22.90 5.24 1.80
N ALA A 10 23.42 5.26 0.57
CA ALA A 10 23.13 6.31 -0.41
C ALA A 10 21.63 6.30 -0.80
N LEU A 11 21.03 5.12 -0.91
CA LEU A 11 19.59 4.97 -1.14
C LEU A 11 18.79 5.47 0.07
N GLU A 12 19.17 5.12 1.30
CA GLU A 12 18.51 5.58 2.52
C GLU A 12 18.54 7.11 2.65
N VAL A 13 19.71 7.74 2.45
CA VAL A 13 19.87 9.21 2.46
C VAL A 13 18.99 9.87 1.41
N ARG A 14 18.82 9.24 0.24
CA ARG A 14 17.95 9.73 -0.83
C ARG A 14 16.46 9.50 -0.55
N MET A 15 16.13 8.50 0.27
CA MET A 15 14.76 8.18 0.71
C MET A 15 14.34 8.98 1.94
N LEU A 16 15.28 9.43 2.78
CA LEU A 16 15.04 10.18 4.01
C LEU A 16 14.12 11.42 3.84
N PRO A 17 14.28 12.26 2.80
CA PRO A 17 13.34 13.36 2.52
C PRO A 17 11.93 12.89 2.18
N ARG A 18 11.80 11.72 1.52
CA ARG A 18 10.50 11.09 1.18
C ARG A 18 9.82 10.49 2.41
N MET A 19 10.62 10.06 3.40
CA MET A 19 10.13 9.55 4.69
C MET A 19 9.79 10.65 5.70
N SER A 20 10.05 11.93 5.39
CA SER A 20 9.68 13.07 6.26
C SER A 20 8.17 13.12 6.56
N ALA A 21 7.34 12.74 5.59
CA ALA A 21 5.90 12.63 5.77
C ALA A 21 5.51 11.45 6.68
N VAL A 22 6.28 10.34 6.68
CA VAL A 22 6.07 9.18 7.58
C VAL A 22 6.37 9.60 9.03
N ARG A 23 7.46 10.35 9.26
CA ARG A 23 7.80 10.89 10.60
C ARG A 23 6.82 11.95 11.10
N GLY A 24 6.25 12.76 10.20
CA GLY A 24 5.25 13.78 10.57
C GLY A 24 3.84 13.25 10.82
N ALA A 25 3.54 12.01 10.40
CA ALA A 25 2.21 11.41 10.52
C ALA A 25 1.87 10.97 11.95
N GLY A 26 2.87 10.74 12.81
CA GLY A 26 2.65 10.40 14.22
C GLY A 26 2.06 11.52 15.07
N ALA A 27 2.07 12.77 14.59
CA ALA A 27 1.71 13.95 15.38
C ALA A 27 0.32 14.55 15.07
N ARG A 28 -0.36 14.14 13.99
CA ARG A 28 -1.60 14.80 13.54
C ARG A 28 -2.63 13.81 12.98
N GLY A 29 -3.79 13.73 13.63
CA GLY A 29 -4.89 12.84 13.26
C GLY A 29 -5.51 13.12 11.88
N GLY A 30 -6.10 12.07 11.30
CA GLY A 30 -7.08 12.12 10.21
C GLY A 30 -6.55 12.34 8.79
N ALA A 31 -5.79 13.40 8.54
CA ALA A 31 -5.39 13.83 7.19
C ALA A 31 -4.00 13.34 6.73
N GLY A 32 -3.25 12.69 7.63
CA GLY A 32 -1.85 12.32 7.38
C GLY A 32 -1.66 11.28 6.28
N ALA A 33 -2.49 10.24 6.23
CA ALA A 33 -2.28 9.11 5.32
C ALA A 33 -2.50 9.46 3.83
N ALA A 34 -3.60 10.13 3.48
CA ALA A 34 -3.87 10.50 2.09
C ALA A 34 -2.77 11.43 1.54
N ARG A 35 -2.31 12.39 2.36
CA ARG A 35 -1.20 13.29 2.03
C ARG A 35 0.14 12.55 1.95
N LEU A 36 0.36 11.56 2.83
CA LEU A 36 1.57 10.74 2.86
C LEU A 36 1.74 9.93 1.57
N TYR A 37 0.65 9.38 1.05
CA TYR A 37 0.68 8.47 -0.10
C TYR A 37 0.40 9.17 -1.44
N GLY A 38 0.21 10.49 -1.46
CA GLY A 38 0.06 11.28 -2.67
C GLY A 38 1.28 11.15 -3.59
N GLY A 39 1.07 10.71 -4.82
CA GLY A 39 2.11 10.47 -5.82
C GLY A 39 2.98 9.23 -5.56
N ALA A 40 2.72 8.46 -4.49
CA ALA A 40 3.57 7.35 -4.08
C ALA A 40 3.28 6.06 -4.87
N GLY A 41 4.32 5.23 -5.02
CA GLY A 41 4.18 3.80 -5.28
C GLY A 41 4.26 3.05 -3.95
N VAL A 42 3.25 2.24 -3.62
CA VAL A 42 3.13 1.57 -2.33
C VAL A 42 3.35 0.07 -2.51
N LEU A 43 4.37 -0.50 -1.87
CA LEU A 43 4.55 -1.95 -1.79
C LEU A 43 3.94 -2.46 -0.49
N VAL A 44 2.97 -3.38 -0.60
CA VAL A 44 2.32 -4.03 0.54
C VAL A 44 2.78 -5.47 0.63
N THR A 45 3.37 -5.84 1.76
CA THR A 45 3.65 -7.22 2.15
C THR A 45 2.61 -7.69 3.15
N GLY A 46 2.33 -9.01 3.18
CA GLY A 46 1.29 -9.54 4.06
C GLY A 46 -0.14 -9.09 3.74
N GLY A 47 -0.38 -8.49 2.58
CA GLY A 47 -1.68 -7.93 2.19
C GLY A 47 -2.82 -8.96 2.11
N THR A 48 -2.48 -10.25 2.08
CA THR A 48 -3.46 -11.34 2.11
C THR A 48 -4.02 -11.68 3.50
N GLY A 49 -3.34 -11.22 4.56
CA GLY A 49 -3.78 -11.39 5.95
C GLY A 49 -4.89 -10.40 6.32
N PHE A 50 -5.53 -10.60 7.48
CA PHE A 50 -6.68 -9.78 7.91
C PHE A 50 -6.37 -8.27 7.89
N LEU A 51 -5.32 -7.84 8.60
CA LEU A 51 -4.92 -6.43 8.65
C LEU A 51 -4.48 -5.89 7.29
N GLY A 52 -3.80 -6.72 6.50
CA GLY A 52 -3.32 -6.35 5.17
C GLY A 52 -4.44 -6.00 4.20
N ARG A 53 -5.56 -6.73 4.25
CA ARG A 53 -6.74 -6.44 3.43
C ARG A 53 -7.40 -5.13 3.84
N GLN A 54 -7.54 -4.87 5.13
CA GLN A 54 -8.11 -3.62 5.63
C GLN A 54 -7.22 -2.41 5.33
N LEU A 55 -5.90 -2.59 5.37
CA LEU A 55 -4.96 -1.58 4.90
C LEU A 55 -5.17 -1.29 3.42
N LEU A 56 -5.26 -2.33 2.58
CA LEU A 56 -5.47 -2.17 1.15
C LEU A 56 -6.79 -1.45 0.84
N GLU A 57 -7.88 -1.82 1.52
CA GLU A 57 -9.17 -1.13 1.40
C GLU A 57 -9.05 0.36 1.77
N LYS A 58 -8.40 0.67 2.89
CA LYS A 58 -8.23 2.06 3.35
C LYS A 58 -7.36 2.88 2.40
N LEU A 59 -6.31 2.29 1.84
CA LEU A 59 -5.48 2.96 0.83
C LEU A 59 -6.30 3.27 -0.43
N LEU A 60 -7.10 2.31 -0.89
CA LEU A 60 -7.94 2.47 -2.08
C LEU A 60 -9.09 3.47 -1.88
N ARG A 61 -9.73 3.49 -0.69
CA ARG A 61 -10.88 4.37 -0.42
C ARG A 61 -10.48 5.78 0.02
N ALA A 62 -9.39 5.93 0.76
CA ALA A 62 -9.03 7.20 1.40
C ALA A 62 -7.81 7.89 0.80
N CYS A 63 -6.99 7.19 -0.02
CA CYS A 63 -5.72 7.73 -0.53
C CYS A 63 -5.74 7.84 -2.06
N ASN A 64 -6.63 8.69 -2.59
CA ASN A 64 -6.88 8.87 -4.03
C ASN A 64 -5.67 9.37 -4.85
N GLY A 65 -4.58 9.76 -4.20
CA GLY A 65 -3.36 10.25 -4.85
C GLY A 65 -2.31 9.17 -5.12
N ILE A 66 -2.53 7.91 -4.73
CA ILE A 66 -1.56 6.83 -4.95
C ILE A 66 -1.41 6.55 -6.45
N LYS A 67 -0.17 6.49 -6.95
CA LYS A 67 0.09 6.14 -8.35
C LYS A 67 -0.11 4.66 -8.62
N LYS A 68 0.39 3.80 -7.72
CA LYS A 68 0.33 2.34 -7.89
C LYS A 68 0.50 1.63 -6.55
N ILE A 69 -0.30 0.59 -6.33
CA ILE A 69 -0.12 -0.36 -5.23
C ILE A 69 0.44 -1.66 -5.80
N TYR A 70 1.54 -2.14 -5.23
CA TYR A 70 2.15 -3.42 -5.52
C TYR A 70 1.86 -4.34 -4.36
N LEU A 71 1.26 -5.50 -4.62
CA LEU A 71 0.95 -6.48 -3.60
C LEU A 71 1.88 -7.68 -3.75
N LEU A 72 2.72 -7.92 -2.75
CA LEU A 72 3.57 -9.11 -2.71
C LEU A 72 2.81 -10.24 -2.01
N THR A 73 2.55 -11.32 -2.73
CA THR A 73 1.93 -12.53 -2.20
C THR A 73 2.82 -13.74 -2.43
N ARG A 74 2.79 -14.70 -1.51
CA ARG A 74 3.33 -16.04 -1.78
C ARG A 74 2.34 -16.81 -2.64
N VAL A 75 2.84 -17.55 -3.61
CA VAL A 75 2.05 -18.56 -4.33
C VAL A 75 1.58 -19.62 -3.32
N LYS A 76 0.30 -19.97 -3.35
CA LYS A 76 -0.25 -21.10 -2.60
C LYS A 76 -0.57 -22.20 -3.61
N LYS A 77 -0.25 -23.47 -3.31
CA LYS A 77 -0.54 -24.59 -4.23
C LYS A 77 -2.02 -24.55 -4.66
N GLY A 78 -2.25 -24.58 -5.98
CA GLY A 78 -3.58 -24.73 -6.57
C GLY A 78 -4.38 -23.45 -6.86
N LYS A 79 -3.81 -22.25 -6.66
CA LYS A 79 -4.44 -20.98 -7.10
C LYS A 79 -3.40 -20.00 -7.65
N SER A 80 -3.74 -19.34 -8.74
CA SER A 80 -2.99 -18.21 -9.31
C SER A 80 -3.00 -16.99 -8.37
N MET A 81 -2.11 -16.03 -8.59
CA MET A 81 -2.10 -14.80 -7.78
C MET A 81 -3.35 -13.95 -8.06
N GLU A 82 -3.81 -13.96 -9.31
CA GLU A 82 -4.98 -13.25 -9.81
C GLU A 82 -6.26 -13.76 -9.17
N GLU A 83 -6.47 -15.08 -9.14
CA GLU A 83 -7.61 -15.69 -8.44
C GLU A 83 -7.61 -15.34 -6.97
N ARG A 84 -6.43 -15.38 -6.34
CA ARG A 84 -6.29 -15.11 -4.91
C ARG A 84 -6.58 -13.65 -4.57
N LEU A 85 -6.18 -12.73 -5.44
CA LEU A 85 -6.52 -11.32 -5.33
C LEU A 85 -8.02 -11.10 -5.56
N LYS A 86 -8.60 -11.73 -6.58
CA LYS A 86 -10.03 -11.64 -6.89
C LYS A 86 -10.89 -12.10 -5.71
N GLU A 87 -10.58 -13.24 -5.12
CA GLU A 87 -11.23 -13.74 -3.90
C GLU A 87 -11.13 -12.76 -2.73
N GLN A 88 -9.98 -12.10 -2.57
CA GLN A 88 -9.79 -11.12 -1.51
C GLN A 88 -10.62 -9.85 -1.70
N MET A 89 -10.73 -9.36 -2.93
CA MET A 89 -11.54 -8.17 -3.23
C MET A 89 -13.04 -8.45 -3.18
N GLN A 90 -13.45 -9.72 -3.29
CA GLN A 90 -14.84 -10.15 -3.13
C GLN A 90 -15.25 -10.33 -1.66
N ASP A 91 -14.30 -10.37 -0.73
CA ASP A 91 -14.56 -10.53 0.71
C ASP A 91 -15.45 -9.39 1.24
N PRO A 92 -16.71 -9.66 1.61
CA PRO A 92 -17.65 -8.64 2.02
C PRO A 92 -17.23 -7.95 3.33
N VAL A 93 -16.47 -8.62 4.19
CA VAL A 93 -16.00 -8.05 5.46
C VAL A 93 -14.94 -6.97 5.23
N SER A 94 -14.08 -7.18 4.23
CA SER A 94 -12.92 -6.31 4.00
C SER A 94 -13.18 -5.22 2.95
N PHE A 95 -14.00 -5.46 1.92
CA PHE A 95 -14.07 -4.58 0.74
C PHE A 95 -15.47 -3.98 0.44
N GLN A 96 -16.49 -4.25 1.26
CA GLN A 96 -17.85 -3.77 0.99
C GLN A 96 -17.94 -2.24 0.88
N SER A 97 -17.25 -1.51 1.76
CA SER A 97 -17.23 -0.04 1.76
C SER A 97 -16.58 0.52 0.50
N PHE A 98 -15.42 -0.03 0.10
CA PHE A 98 -14.76 0.35 -1.14
C PHE A 98 -15.61 0.07 -2.40
N ARG A 99 -16.26 -1.09 -2.46
CA ARG A 99 -17.13 -1.44 -3.60
C ARG A 99 -18.33 -0.51 -3.75
N LYS A 100 -18.89 -0.01 -2.63
CA LYS A 100 -19.94 1.02 -2.65
C LYS A 100 -19.42 2.37 -3.15
N SER A 101 -18.19 2.75 -2.77
CA SER A 101 -17.60 4.03 -3.22
C SER A 101 -17.02 4.00 -4.63
N SER A 102 -16.71 2.81 -5.18
CA SER A 102 -16.04 2.67 -6.48
C SER A 102 -16.55 1.43 -7.24
N PRO A 103 -17.82 1.45 -7.69
CA PRO A 103 -18.47 0.28 -8.29
C PRO A 103 -17.86 -0.18 -9.62
N HIS A 104 -17.19 0.73 -10.36
CA HIS A 104 -16.55 0.43 -11.64
C HIS A 104 -15.26 -0.43 -11.50
N LEU A 105 -14.68 -0.51 -10.30
CA LEU A 105 -13.44 -1.27 -10.04
C LEU A 105 -13.72 -2.63 -9.37
N ALA A 106 -14.99 -3.00 -9.22
CA ALA A 106 -15.44 -4.17 -8.46
C ALA A 106 -15.86 -5.38 -9.35
N GLY A 107 -15.62 -5.30 -10.67
CA GLY A 107 -15.97 -6.32 -11.67
C GLY A 107 -14.80 -7.19 -12.10
#